data_AF-A0A5R8WJF5-F1
#
_entry.id   AF-A0A5R8WJF5-F1
#
_cell.length_a   1.000
_cell.length_b   1.000
_cell.length_c   1.000
_cell.angle_alpha   90.00
_cell.angle_beta   90.00
_cell.angle_gamma   90.00
#
_symmetry.space_group_name_H-M   'P 1'
#
loop_
_entity.id
_entity.type
_entity.pdbx_description
1 polymer ?
#
loop_
_entity_poly.entity_id
_entity_poly.type
_entity_poly.pdbx_seq_one_letter_code
_entity_poly.pdbx_strand_id
1 'polypeptide(L)'
;MESTEYRESLQQAATALVGIRGQLFDLVFQVAITGELKEWADSIAVGEQVTFSKEMFAGCEDTNVRLLTQLLTGVEQTCDSLLNLNNLHLGDD
;
A
#
# COMPACT_ATOMS: atom_id res chain seq x y z
N MET A 1 27.60 14.52 12.11
CA MET A 1 26.27 15.10 11.80
C MET A 1 25.91 14.61 10.43
N GLU A 2 24.72 14.02 10.25
CA GLU A 2 24.20 13.78 8.90
C GLU A 2 24.14 15.12 8.15
N SER A 3 24.47 15.10 6.86
CA SER A 3 24.28 16.30 6.03
C SER A 3 22.79 16.52 5.80
N THR A 4 22.40 17.79 5.64
CA THR A 4 21.04 18.17 5.25
C THR A 4 20.60 17.43 3.99
N GLU A 5 21.49 17.29 3.01
CA GLU A 5 21.26 16.58 1.75
C GLU A 5 20.91 15.09 1.93
N TYR A 6 21.57 14.40 2.87
CA TYR A 6 21.26 13.00 3.18
C TYR A 6 19.86 12.88 3.79
N ARG A 7 19.54 13.77 4.75
CA ARG A 7 18.22 13.81 5.39
C ARG A 7 17.09 14.11 4.40
N GLU A 8 17.31 15.03 3.47
CA GLU A 8 16.36 15.33 2.39
C GLU A 8 16.16 14.12 1.46
N SER A 9 17.24 13.41 1.13
CA SER A 9 17.17 12.20 0.30
C SER A 9 16.36 11.08 0.97
N LEU A 10 16.52 10.93 2.30
CA LEU A 10 15.71 9.98 3.07
C LEU A 10 14.23 10.36 3.08
N GLN A 11 13.91 11.65 3.19
CA GLN A 11 12.53 12.12 3.13
C GLN A 11 11.90 11.89 1.75
N GLN A 12 12.64 12.17 0.67
CA GLN A 12 12.19 11.86 -0.70
C GLN A 12 11.95 10.36 -0.90
N ALA A 13 12.83 9.51 -0.37
CA ALA A 13 12.66 8.06 -0.44
C ALA A 13 11.40 7.61 0.32
N ALA A 14 11.15 8.14 1.52
CA ALA A 14 9.95 7.83 2.28
C ALA A 14 8.67 8.28 1.55
N THR A 15 8.64 9.50 0.99
CA THR A 15 7.52 9.98 0.17
C THR A 15 7.27 9.08 -1.04
N ALA A 16 8.33 8.64 -1.73
CA ALA A 16 8.21 7.72 -2.85
C ALA A 16 7.63 6.37 -2.43
N LEU A 17 8.03 5.82 -1.27
CA LEU A 17 7.46 4.59 -0.73
C LEU A 17 5.96 4.71 -0.42
N VAL A 18 5.50 5.85 0.08
CA VAL A 18 4.05 6.11 0.28
C VAL A 18 3.30 6.10 -1.05
N GLY A 19 3.86 6.73 -2.10
CA GLY A 19 3.29 6.67 -3.44
C GLY A 19 3.22 5.26 -4.01
N ILE A 20 4.32 4.49 -3.88
CA ILE A 20 4.39 3.09 -4.30
C ILE A 20 3.38 2.24 -3.53
N ARG A 21 3.20 2.46 -2.23
CA ARG A 21 2.19 1.76 -1.41
C ARG A 21 0.79 1.95 -1.99
N GLY A 22 0.41 3.19 -2.33
CA GLY A 22 -0.90 3.48 -2.93
C GLY A 22 -1.09 2.75 -4.27
N GLN A 23 -0.10 2.85 -5.16
CA GLN A 23 -0.14 2.14 -6.44
C GLN A 23 -0.20 0.63 -6.29
N LEU A 24 0.56 0.06 -5.36
CA LEU A 24 0.53 -1.38 -5.07
C LEU A 24 -0.84 -1.80 -4.54
N PHE A 25 -1.46 -1.00 -3.67
CA PHE A 25 -2.81 -1.28 -3.17
C PHE A 25 -3.82 -1.39 -4.32
N ASP A 26 -3.81 -0.41 -5.24
CA ASP A 26 -4.70 -0.39 -6.41
C ASP A 26 -4.48 -1.61 -7.32
N LEU A 27 -3.22 -2.02 -7.51
CA LEU A 27 -2.87 -3.19 -8.31
C LEU A 27 -3.33 -4.49 -7.63
N VAL A 28 -3.14 -4.63 -6.31
CA VAL A 28 -3.64 -5.79 -5.55
C VAL A 28 -5.17 -5.85 -5.66
N PHE A 29 -5.83 -4.71 -5.50
CA PHE A 29 -7.28 -4.57 -5.63
C PHE A 29 -7.75 -5.05 -6.99
N GLN A 30 -7.15 -4.54 -8.08
CA GLN A 30 -7.53 -4.92 -9.44
C GLN A 30 -7.38 -6.42 -9.71
N VAL A 31 -6.28 -7.03 -9.23
CA VAL A 31 -6.08 -8.48 -9.36
C VAL A 31 -7.16 -9.24 -8.57
N ALA A 32 -7.44 -8.81 -7.34
CA ALA A 32 -8.42 -9.48 -6.49
C ALA A 32 -9.84 -9.41 -7.08
N ILE A 33 -10.31 -8.25 -7.55
CA ILE A 33 -11.67 -8.08 -8.10
C ILE A 33 -11.86 -8.67 -9.49
N THR A 34 -10.77 -8.96 -10.22
CA THR A 34 -10.86 -9.69 -11.49
C THR A 34 -10.78 -11.20 -11.30
N GLY A 35 -10.28 -11.66 -10.14
CA GLY A 35 -10.17 -13.05 -9.75
C GLY A 35 -11.16 -13.42 -8.65
N GLU A 36 -10.66 -13.79 -7.48
CA GLU A 36 -11.43 -14.37 -6.38
C GLU A 36 -12.55 -13.47 -5.85
N LEU A 37 -12.36 -12.15 -5.83
CA LEU A 37 -13.36 -11.19 -5.36
C LEU A 37 -14.29 -10.72 -6.49
N LYS A 38 -14.28 -11.37 -7.65
CA LYS A 38 -15.10 -10.96 -8.79
C LYS A 38 -16.60 -11.01 -8.49
N GLU A 39 -17.09 -12.08 -7.88
CA GLU A 39 -18.51 -12.18 -7.54
C GLU A 39 -18.94 -11.10 -6.54
N TRP A 40 -18.08 -10.82 -5.56
CA TRP A 40 -18.27 -9.72 -4.63
C TRP A 40 -18.30 -8.38 -5.37
N ALA A 41 -17.35 -8.12 -6.28
CA ALA A 41 -17.29 -6.88 -7.04
C ALA A 41 -18.50 -6.70 -7.98
N ASP A 42 -18.93 -7.77 -8.64
CA ASP A 42 -20.11 -7.78 -9.53
C ASP A 42 -21.43 -7.59 -8.74
N SER A 43 -21.43 -7.82 -7.42
CA SER A 43 -22.60 -7.63 -6.55
C SER A 43 -22.83 -6.17 -6.12
N ILE A 44 -21.82 -5.31 -6.27
CA ILE A 44 -21.88 -3.90 -5.88
C ILE A 44 -22.74 -3.13 -6.90
N ALA A 45 -23.73 -2.38 -6.40
CA ALA A 45 -24.62 -1.64 -7.28
C ALA A 45 -23.88 -0.47 -7.96
N VAL A 46 -24.26 -0.17 -9.21
CA VAL A 46 -23.70 0.99 -9.93
C VAL A 46 -24.00 2.28 -9.16
N GLY A 47 -22.94 2.99 -8.77
CA GLY A 47 -23.03 4.23 -7.97
C GLY A 47 -22.92 4.01 -6.46
N GLU A 48 -22.82 2.77 -6.00
CA GLU A 48 -22.52 2.46 -4.60
C GLU A 48 -21.04 2.70 -4.31
N GLN A 49 -20.77 3.38 -3.18
CA GLN A 49 -19.42 3.56 -2.67
C GLN A 49 -19.16 2.54 -1.58
N VAL A 50 -18.16 1.68 -1.81
CA VAL A 50 -17.73 0.68 -0.84
C VAL A 50 -16.29 0.99 -0.43
N THR A 51 -16.04 1.00 0.87
CA THR A 51 -14.68 1.09 1.40
C THR A 51 -14.03 -0.28 1.36
N PHE A 52 -12.96 -0.40 0.58
CA PHE A 52 -12.14 -1.61 0.53
C PHE A 52 -10.89 -1.40 1.39
N SER A 53 -10.59 -2.34 2.28
CA SER A 53 -9.43 -2.26 3.18
C SER A 53 -8.45 -3.40 2.93
N LYS A 54 -7.20 -3.21 3.37
CA LYS A 54 -6.13 -4.19 3.18
C LYS A 54 -6.45 -5.54 3.84
N GLU A 55 -7.20 -5.54 4.94
CA GLU A 55 -7.63 -6.75 5.65
C GLU A 55 -8.49 -7.65 4.76
N MET A 56 -9.22 -7.08 3.80
CA MET A 56 -10.01 -7.86 2.85
C MET A 56 -9.13 -8.71 1.93
N PHE A 57 -7.89 -8.29 1.66
CA PHE A 57 -6.93 -9.12 0.92
C PHE A 57 -6.44 -10.33 1.72
N ALA A 58 -6.42 -10.25 3.05
CA ALA A 58 -5.97 -11.36 3.90
C ALA A 58 -6.93 -12.56 3.84
N GLY A 59 -8.19 -12.32 3.45
CA GLY A 59 -9.19 -13.38 3.22
C GLY A 59 -9.05 -14.12 1.89
N CYS A 60 -8.25 -13.60 0.95
CA CYS A 60 -8.09 -14.23 -0.37
C CYS A 60 -7.20 -15.47 -0.29
N GLU A 61 -7.56 -16.51 -1.03
CA GLU A 61 -6.75 -17.71 -1.28
C GLU A 61 -5.84 -17.61 -2.50
N ASP A 62 -6.12 -16.70 -3.43
CA ASP A 62 -5.30 -16.46 -4.60
C ASP A 62 -3.84 -16.18 -4.23
N THR A 63 -2.94 -16.98 -4.81
CA THR A 63 -1.50 -16.91 -4.49
C THR A 63 -0.86 -15.61 -4.95
N ASN A 64 -1.31 -15.03 -6.07
CA ASN A 64 -0.80 -13.76 -6.58
C ASN A 64 -1.26 -12.60 -5.71
N VAL A 65 -2.55 -12.59 -5.30
CA VAL A 65 -3.07 -11.58 -4.36
C VAL A 65 -2.27 -11.62 -3.07
N ARG A 66 -2.08 -12.81 -2.47
CA ARG A 66 -1.28 -12.99 -1.25
C ARG A 66 0.15 -12.46 -1.41
N LEU A 67 0.81 -12.76 -2.52
CA LEU A 67 2.18 -12.30 -2.79
C LEU A 67 2.25 -10.77 -2.88
N LEU A 68 1.29 -10.15 -3.57
CA LEU A 68 1.23 -8.70 -3.69
C LEU A 68 0.88 -8.01 -2.35
N THR A 69 -0.01 -8.60 -1.55
CA THR A 69 -0.34 -8.11 -0.20
C THR A 69 0.86 -8.20 0.74
N GLN A 70 1.68 -9.25 0.61
CA GLN A 70 2.94 -9.37 1.36
C GLN A 70 3.93 -8.27 0.96
N LEU A 71 4.09 -7.99 -0.34
CA LEU A 71 4.93 -6.90 -0.80
C LEU A 71 4.43 -5.54 -0.30
N LEU A 72 3.12 -5.27 -0.38
CA LEU A 72 2.49 -4.06 0.16
C LEU A 72 2.82 -3.88 1.65
N THR A 73 2.71 -4.96 2.43
CA THR A 73 3.07 -4.95 3.86
C THR A 73 4.55 -4.67 4.08
N GLY A 74 5.42 -5.25 3.26
CA GLY A 74 6.87 -5.00 3.33
C GLY A 74 7.22 -3.54 3.01
N VAL A 75 6.53 -2.92 2.05
CA VAL A 75 6.72 -1.50 1.70
C VAL A 75 6.29 -0.60 2.85
N GLU A 76 5.13 -0.86 3.47
CA GLU A 76 4.65 -0.12 4.65
C GLU A 76 5.65 -0.21 5.81
N GLN A 77 6.06 -1.43 6.18
CA GLN A 77 7.01 -1.65 7.27
C GLN A 77 8.37 -1.01 7.00
N THR A 78 8.83 -1.04 5.75
CA THR A 78 10.08 -0.40 5.34
C THR A 78 9.97 1.11 5.44
N CYS A 79 8.86 1.69 5.00
CA CYS A 79 8.60 3.12 5.10
C CYS A 79 8.56 3.57 6.57
N ASP A 80 7.80 2.86 7.42
CA ASP A 80 7.71 3.16 8.85
C ASP A 80 9.07 3.05 9.53
N SER A 81 9.85 2.01 9.21
CA SER A 81 11.21 1.83 9.74
C SER A 81 12.13 2.96 9.30
N LEU A 82 12.07 3.37 8.04
CA LEU A 82 12.87 4.48 7.50
C LEU A 82 12.54 5.79 8.22
N LEU A 83 11.25 6.08 8.45
CA LEU A 83 10.81 7.27 9.15
C LEU A 83 11.25 7.26 10.63
N ASN A 84 11.02 6.14 11.32
CA ASN A 84 11.32 5.99 12.75
C ASN A 84 12.82 6.04 13.03
N LEU A 85 13.64 5.33 12.25
CA LEU A 85 15.10 5.31 12.44
C LEU A 85 15.74 6.69 12.26
N ASN A 86 15.13 7.54 11.42
CA ASN A 86 15.66 8.85 11.07
C ASN A 86 14.91 10.01 11.73
N ASN A 87 13.94 9.74 12.60
CA ASN A 87 13.04 10.75 13.19
C ASN A 87 12.45 11.70 12.13
N LEU A 88 11.94 11.13 11.03
CA LEU A 88 11.29 11.85 9.93
C LEU A 88 9.78 11.77 10.10
N HIS A 89 9.10 12.85 9.73
CA HIS A 89 7.64 12.91 9.66
C HIS A 89 7.28 13.37 8.26
N LEU A 90 6.44 12.60 7.57
CA LEU A 90 5.79 13.06 6.34
C LEU A 90 4.63 13.96 6.77
N GLY A 91 4.52 15.14 6.18
CA GLY A 91 3.36 16.01 6.41
C GLY A 91 2.10 15.34 5.86
N ASP A 92 1.00 15.47 6.59
CA ASP A 92 -0.34 15.22 6.04
C ASP A 92 -0.69 16.43 5.16
N ASP A 93 -0.43 16.34 3.85
CA ASP A 93 -1.05 17.27 2.88
C ASP A 93 -2.52 16.89 2.64
#